data_AF-A0A0A0D494-F1
#
_entry.id   AF-A0A0A0D494-F1
#
_cell.length_a   1.000
_cell.length_b   1.000
_cell.length_c   1.000
_cell.angle_alpha   90.00
_cell.angle_beta   90.00
_cell.angle_gamma   90.00
#
_symmetry.space_group_name_H-M   'P 1'
#
loop_
_entity.id
_entity.type
_entity.pdbx_description
1 polymer ?
#
loop_
_entity_poly.entity_id
_entity_poly.type
_entity_poly.pdbx_seq_one_letter_code
_entity_poly.pdbx_strand_id
1 'polypeptide(L)' 'SLTLMTAILAESDCLTLLARSQARLELRGALVTLPVRLDSRPRMVGTTIRSGWLPTRVQRRFLTLLRQECRRAAEGA' A
#
# COMPACT_ATOMS: atom_id res chain seq x y z
N SER A 1 -12.56 1.27 3.31
CA SER A 1 -12.02 2.60 3.65
C SER A 1 -11.17 2.45 4.91
N LEU A 2 -9.97 3.03 4.98
CA LEU A 2 -9.14 2.95 6.19
C LEU A 2 -9.82 3.63 7.39
N THR A 3 -10.45 4.78 7.17
CA THR A 3 -11.17 5.54 8.21
C THR A 3 -12.29 4.74 8.88
N LEU A 4 -13.03 3.93 8.12
CA LEU A 4 -14.08 3.09 8.71
C LEU A 4 -13.47 1.95 9.53
N MET A 5 -12.36 1.37 9.07
CA MET A 5 -11.68 0.31 9.80
C MET A 5 -11.11 0.82 11.13
N THR A 6 -10.51 2.01 11.14
CA THR A 6 -9.99 2.62 12.37
C THR A 6 -11.11 2.96 13.35
N ALA A 7 -12.25 3.47 12.88
CA ALA A 7 -13.42 3.72 13.72
C ALA A 7 -13.97 2.42 14.37
N ILE A 8 -14.10 1.34 13.59
CA ILE A 8 -14.55 0.04 14.12
C ILE A 8 -13.56 -0.50 15.16
N LEU A 9 -12.26 -0.43 14.91
CA LEU A 9 -11.24 -0.89 15.86
C LEU A 9 -11.22 -0.07 17.15
N ALA A 10 -11.56 1.22 17.08
CA ALA A 10 -11.64 2.07 18.28
C ALA A 10 -12.81 1.70 19.19
N GLU A 11 -13.88 1.12 18.63
CA GLU A 11 -15.12 0.79 19.34
C GLU A 11 -15.30 -0.73 19.59
N SER A 12 -14.33 -1.57 19.25
CA SER A 12 -14.43 -3.02 19.40
C SER A 12 -13.15 -3.69 19.88
N ASP A 13 -13.28 -4.87 20.48
CA ASP A 13 -12.15 -5.72 20.88
C ASP A 13 -11.74 -6.66 19.72
N CYS A 14 -11.35 -6.06 18.60
CA CYS A 14 -11.02 -6.77 17.36
C CYS A 14 -9.59 -6.45 16.91
N LEU A 15 -8.98 -7.41 16.21
CA LEU A 15 -7.73 -7.22 15.49
C LEU A 15 -7.97 -7.21 13.98
N THR A 16 -7.09 -6.55 13.23
CA THR A 16 -7.13 -6.56 11.77
C THR A 16 -5.75 -6.72 11.15
N LEU A 17 -5.72 -7.03 9.86
CA LEU A 17 -4.50 -7.06 9.05
C LEU A 17 -4.47 -5.85 8.11
N LEU A 18 -3.40 -5.07 8.20
CA LEU A 18 -3.16 -3.91 7.33
C LEU A 18 -1.92 -4.13 6.47
N ALA A 19 -1.93 -3.61 5.26
CA ALA A 19 -0.70 -3.51 4.49
C ALA A 19 0.30 -2.59 5.22
N ARG A 20 1.60 -2.90 5.17
CA ARG A 20 2.63 -2.09 5.87
C ARG A 20 2.57 -0.61 5.47
N SER A 21 2.26 -0.31 4.22
CA SER A 21 2.10 1.06 3.73
C SER A 21 0.92 1.79 4.38
N GLN A 22 -0.18 1.09 4.66
CA GLN A 22 -1.35 1.64 5.34
C GLN A 22 -1.07 1.83 6.83
N ALA A 23 -0.42 0.86 7.47
CA ALA A 23 -0.01 0.97 8.86
C ALA A 23 0.89 2.20 9.08
N ARG A 24 1.88 2.47 8.20
CA ARG A 24 2.76 3.65 8.30
C ARG A 24 2.00 4.99 8.27
N LEU A 25 0.83 5.07 7.64
CA LEU A 25 0.01 6.28 7.59
C LEU A 25 -0.76 6.50 8.89
N GLU A 26 -1.30 5.42 9.48
CA GLU A 26 -2.19 5.44 10.65
C GLU A 26 -1.46 5.26 12.00
N LEU A 27 -0.22 4.76 12.00
CA LEU A 27 0.64 4.58 13.19
C LEU A 27 1.03 5.90 13.86
N ARG A 28 0.53 7.05 13.40
CA ARG A 28 0.72 8.35 14.03
C ARG A 28 -0.15 8.58 15.29
N GLY A 29 -0.75 7.54 15.87
CA GLY A 29 -1.23 7.61 17.25
C GLY A 29 -2.35 6.65 17.67
N ALA A 30 -3.08 6.01 16.74
CA ALA A 30 -4.31 5.28 17.09
C ALA A 30 -4.19 3.74 17.08
N LEU A 31 -3.12 3.19 16.50
CA LEU A 31 -2.95 1.74 16.32
C LEU A 31 -1.57 1.30 16.80
N VAL A 32 -1.47 0.05 17.28
CA VAL A 32 -0.21 -0.62 17.59
C VAL A 32 -0.05 -1.84 16.69
N THR A 33 1.17 -2.09 16.21
CA THR A 33 1.46 -3.32 15.47
C THR A 33 1.82 -4.42 16.45
N LEU A 34 1.13 -5.56 16.38
CA LEU A 34 1.49 -6.73 17.18
C LEU A 34 2.72 -7.43 16.60
N PRO A 35 3.63 -7.97 17.44
CA PRO A 35 4.86 -8.65 17.01
C PRO A 35 4.58 -10.09 16.53
N VAL A 36 3.57 -10.27 15.66
CA VAL A 36 3.17 -11.56 15.10
C VAL A 36 3.80 -11.70 13.72
N ARG A 37 4.60 -12.75 13.54
CA ARG A 37 5.12 -13.13 12.20
C ARG A 37 4.08 -13.96 11.49
N LEU A 38 3.69 -13.51 10.29
CA LEU A 38 2.85 -14.27 9.39
C LEU A 38 3.71 -14.77 8.24
N ASP A 39 3.64 -16.07 7.92
CA ASP A 39 4.25 -16.68 6.73
C ASP A 39 3.50 -16.29 5.45
N SER A 40 3.29 -14.99 5.28
CA SER A 40 2.61 -14.41 4.15
C SER A 40 3.62 -13.96 3.10
N ARG A 41 3.41 -14.37 1.86
CA ARG A 41 4.13 -13.76 0.73
C ARG A 41 3.68 -12.30 0.63
N PRO A 42 4.62 -11.35 0.46
CA PRO A 42 4.24 -9.95 0.28
C PRO A 42 3.33 -9.83 -0.94
N ARG A 43 2.20 -9.13 -0.77
CA ARG A 43 1.29 -8.83 -1.86
C ARG A 43 2.03 -8.01 -2.92
N MET A 44 2.06 -8.52 -4.15
CA MET A 44 2.57 -7.75 -5.29
C MET A 44 1.53 -6.71 -5.69
N VAL A 45 1.94 -5.44 -5.69
CA VAL A 45 1.15 -4.33 -6.22
C VAL A 45 1.83 -3.85 -7.49
N GLY A 46 1.10 -3.88 -8.61
CA GLY A 46 1.62 -3.53 -9.92
C GLY A 46 0.60 -2.76 -10.75
N THR A 47 0.98 -2.42 -11.97
CA THR A 47 0.11 -1.75 -12.93
C THR A 47 -0.36 -2.74 -13.99
N THR A 48 -1.65 -2.73 -14.29
CA THR A 48 -2.23 -3.45 -15.44
C THR A 48 -2.53 -2.47 -16.56
N ILE A 49 -2.23 -2.86 -17.80
CA ILE A 49 -2.55 -2.07 -18.99
C ILE A 49 -3.35 -2.92 -19.97
N ARG A 50 -4.20 -2.28 -20.78
CA ARG A 50 -4.92 -2.96 -21.86
C ARG A 50 -3.93 -3.39 -22.95
N SER A 51 -4.08 -4.62 -23.45
CA SER A 51 -3.31 -5.08 -24.61
C SER A 51 -3.54 -4.17 -25.82
N GLY A 52 -2.47 -3.82 -26.53
CA GLY A 52 -2.52 -2.88 -27.65
C GLY A 52 -2.79 -1.42 -27.27
N TRP A 53 -2.73 -1.06 -25.99
CA TRP A 53 -2.91 0.33 -25.58
C TRP A 53 -1.80 1.24 -26.09
N LEU A 54 -2.21 2.34 -26.72
CA LEU A 54 -1.34 3.42 -27.19
C LEU A 54 -1.43 4.60 -26.22
N PRO A 55 -0.56 4.65 -25.18
CA PRO A 55 -0.59 5.75 -24.22
C PRO A 55 -0.22 7.07 -24.88
N THR A 56 -0.91 8.15 -24.47
CA THR A 56 -0.49 9.51 -24.80
C THR A 56 0.90 9.79 -24.24
N ARG A 57 1.55 10.86 -24.72
CA ARG A 57 2.88 11.27 -24.23
C ARG A 57 2.90 11.45 -22.71
N VAL A 58 1.85 12.06 -22.15
CA VAL A 58 1.73 12.29 -20.70
C VAL A 58 1.57 10.97 -19.95
N GLN A 59 0.71 10.06 -20.42
CA GLN A 59 0.51 8.75 -19.79
C GLN A 59 1.79 7.91 -19.79
N ARG A 60 2.52 7.90 -20.91
CA ARG A 60 3.82 7.22 -21.02
C ARG A 60 4.83 7.81 -20.03
N ARG A 61 4.92 9.15 -19.95
CA ARG A 61 5.83 9.83 -19.04
C ARG A 61 5.48 9.51 -17.58
N PHE A 62 4.21 9.54 -17.22
CA PHE A 62 3.74 9.18 -15.89
C PHE A 62 4.17 7.77 -15.50
N LEU A 63 3.94 6.77 -16.35
CA LEU A 63 4.32 5.38 -16.06
C LEU A 63 5.84 5.20 -15.91
N THR A 64 6.64 5.93 -16.68
CA THR A 64 8.10 5.94 -16.53
C THR A 64 8.50 6.48 -15.16
N LEU A 65 7.96 7.62 -14.76
CA LEU A 65 8.26 8.24 -13.46
C LEU A 65 7.77 7.36 -12.30
N LEU A 66 6.55 6.83 -12.38
CA LEU A 66 5.99 5.94 -11.37
C LEU A 66 6.92 4.73 -11.12
N ARG A 67 7.40 4.08 -12.18
CA ARG A 67 8.33 2.94 -12.05
C ARG A 67 9.68 3.33 -11.46
N GLN A 68 10.17 4.55 -11.74
CA GLN A 68 11.41 5.06 -11.15
C GLN A 68 11.23 5.29 -9.65
N GLU A 69 10.16 5.95 -9.22
CA GLU A 69 9.90 6.19 -7.80
C GLU A 69 9.65 4.88 -7.04
N CYS A 70 8.95 3.91 -7.62
CA CYS A 70 8.77 2.59 -6.99
C CYS A 70 10.11 1.86 -6.76
N ARG A 71 11.08 1.98 -7.69
CA ARG A 71 12.42 1.40 -7.49
C ARG A 71 13.18 2.10 -6.37
N ARG A 72 13.20 3.44 -6.35
CA ARG A 72 13.83 4.19 -5.26
C ARG A 72 13.24 3.86 -3.89
N ALA A 73 11.92 3.73 -3.82
CA ALA A 73 11.23 3.36 -2.58
C ALA A 73 11.56 1.94 -2.13
N ALA A 74 11.89 1.03 -3.05
CA ALA A 74 12.33 -0.34 -2.72
C ALA A 74 13.81 -0.39 -2.30
N GLU A 75 14.66 0.47 -2.86
CA GLU A 75 16.09 0.56 -2.50
C GLU A 75 16.32 1.21 -1.13
N GLY A 76 15.42 2.10 -0.69
CA GLY A 76 15.50 2.80 0.59
C GLY A 76 14.69 2.20 1.75
N ALA A 77 14.08 1.01 1.57
CA ALA A 77 13.22 0.34 2.56
C ALA A 77 13.87 -0.89 3.19
#